data_AF-A0A8T2WKY7-F1
#
_entry.id   AF-A0A8T2WKY7-F1
#
_cell.length_a   1.000
_cell.length_b   1.000
_cell.length_c   1.000
_cell.angle_alpha   90.00
_cell.angle_beta   90.00
_cell.angle_gamma   90.00
#
_symmetry.space_group_name_H-M   'P 1'
#
loop_
_entity.id
_entity.type
_entity.pdbx_description
1 polymer ?
#
loop_
_entity_poly.entity_id
_entity_poly.type
_entity_poly.pdbx_seq_one_letter_code
_entity_poly.pdbx_strand_id
1 'polypeptide(L)'
;MGVSDMQSNGNANEGFSFRSCVFRRKQVDSLRVSSHSGGQTQQLAKILSVVDIIAIGVGATIGAGVYILVGTVAREQTGPALTVSFFIAGIAAALSAFCYAELVCRCPSAGSAYHYTYICIGEGAAWLVGWALILEYTIGGSAIARGLTPNLALFFGGQDNLPSYLARHSIPGLGIVVDPCAAVLILVVTLLLCIGIKESSFAQTVVTTVNVFGMLFIIIVGGYLAFKTEWIGYELPSGYFPFGVNGMLAGSAVVFFSFIGFDVVASTAEEVKNPQRDLPLGIGVALSICCILYMLVSVVIVGLVPYYALDPDTPISSAFASHGMQWAVYIITTGAVTALCASLMGSLLPQPRMFMAMARDGLLPSFFSDINARTQVPVKSTVIIGILAAALAFFMDVSQLAGMVSVGTLLAFTSVAVSVLVLRYVPPNEVPLQPSLQQLIDSPSLQFNSDSQEIVYQNPKGSHSNYDLSQHLLDNIGTSIGCMLLRKHMAQGEHNEQKRRKIAAWNIALVCVGVFVLASAASVENIPSILRFTLCTVGGAIFLCSLIVLACLAQDNARHSFGHSGGMFKLM
;
A
#
# COMPACT_ATOMS: atom_id res chain seq x y z
N MET A 1 19.08 -53.28 -14.72
CA MET A 1 18.07 -54.34 -14.54
C MET A 1 16.93 -53.76 -13.73
N GLY A 2 15.71 -53.77 -14.29
CA GLY A 2 14.51 -53.21 -13.66
C GLY A 2 13.76 -52.25 -14.60
N VAL A 3 13.16 -52.79 -15.65
CA VAL A 3 12.18 -52.16 -16.55
C VAL A 3 10.79 -52.57 -16.06
N SER A 4 9.85 -51.62 -16.02
CA SER A 4 8.39 -51.83 -16.19
C SER A 4 7.74 -50.44 -16.18
N ASP A 5 7.49 -49.86 -17.35
CA ASP A 5 6.24 -49.92 -18.12
C ASP A 5 5.25 -48.82 -17.71
N MET A 6 5.27 -47.72 -18.46
CA MET A 6 4.18 -46.74 -18.51
C MET A 6 3.78 -46.61 -19.98
N GLN A 7 2.79 -47.41 -20.39
CA GLN A 7 2.18 -47.34 -21.72
C GLN A 7 1.41 -46.04 -21.90
N SER A 8 1.68 -45.44 -23.06
CA SER A 8 0.95 -44.40 -23.76
C SER A 8 -0.57 -44.59 -23.76
N ASN A 9 -1.29 -43.57 -23.30
CA ASN A 9 -2.62 -43.15 -23.78
C ASN A 9 -2.60 -41.62 -23.63
N GLY A 10 -2.51 -40.81 -24.69
CA GLY A 10 -3.53 -40.68 -25.73
C GLY A 10 -4.16 -39.29 -25.59
N ASN A 11 -3.60 -38.30 -26.29
CA ASN A 11 -4.21 -37.03 -26.70
C ASN A 11 -5.15 -36.32 -25.70
N ALA A 12 -4.61 -35.34 -24.98
CA ALA A 12 -5.37 -34.15 -24.58
C ALA A 12 -4.51 -32.91 -24.81
N ASN A 13 -5.03 -32.04 -25.66
CA ASN A 13 -4.48 -30.79 -26.13
C ASN A 13 -4.21 -29.85 -24.93
N GLU A 14 -3.02 -29.88 -24.33
CA GLU A 14 -2.57 -28.87 -23.37
C GLU A 14 -2.24 -27.57 -24.12
N GLY A 15 -3.29 -26.86 -24.53
CA GLY A 15 -3.19 -25.44 -24.79
C GLY A 15 -2.87 -24.76 -23.47
N PHE A 16 -1.60 -24.44 -23.25
CA PHE A 16 -1.12 -23.54 -22.20
C PHE A 16 -1.87 -22.20 -22.34
N SER A 17 -3.05 -22.11 -21.73
CA SER A 17 -3.92 -20.96 -21.91
C SER A 17 -3.31 -19.82 -21.12
N PHE A 18 -2.60 -18.91 -21.79
CA PHE A 18 -2.03 -17.69 -21.22
C PHE A 18 -3.05 -16.93 -20.33
N ARG A 19 -4.34 -16.98 -20.70
CA ARG A 19 -5.45 -16.45 -19.88
C ARG A 19 -5.57 -17.11 -18.50
N SER A 20 -5.36 -18.43 -18.39
CA SER A 20 -5.45 -19.14 -17.12
C SER A 20 -4.31 -18.78 -16.14
N CYS A 21 -3.11 -18.45 -16.65
CA CYS A 21 -1.99 -17.97 -15.83
C CYS A 21 -2.22 -16.52 -15.36
N VAL A 22 -2.68 -15.62 -16.24
CA VAL A 22 -2.89 -14.19 -15.92
C VAL A 22 -3.92 -13.97 -14.80
N PHE A 23 -4.93 -14.84 -14.69
CA PHE A 23 -6.00 -14.72 -13.69
C PHE A 23 -5.84 -15.65 -12.47
N ARG A 24 -4.70 -16.33 -12.33
CA ARG A 24 -4.44 -17.20 -11.17
C ARG A 24 -4.39 -16.36 -9.89
N ARG A 25 -5.15 -16.74 -8.87
CA ARG A 25 -5.16 -16.09 -7.56
C ARG A 25 -4.35 -16.90 -6.56
N LYS A 26 -3.84 -16.24 -5.52
CA LYS A 26 -3.07 -16.89 -4.45
C LYS A 26 -4.01 -17.29 -3.32
N GLN A 27 -3.89 -18.55 -2.89
CA GLN A 27 -4.71 -19.12 -1.84
C GLN A 27 -4.25 -18.64 -0.45
N VAL A 28 -5.17 -18.06 0.33
CA VAL A 28 -4.89 -17.41 1.63
C VAL A 28 -4.34 -18.40 2.68
N ASP A 29 -4.74 -19.68 2.62
CA ASP A 29 -4.38 -20.70 3.61
C ASP A 29 -3.05 -21.43 3.36
N SER A 30 -2.41 -21.23 2.20
CA SER A 30 -1.12 -21.87 1.89
C SER A 30 -0.03 -21.55 2.91
N LEU A 31 -0.11 -20.41 3.62
CA LEU A 31 0.80 -20.03 4.70
C LEU A 31 0.47 -20.69 6.06
N ARG A 32 -0.80 -20.99 6.33
CA ARG A 32 -1.22 -21.69 7.57
C ARG A 32 -1.00 -23.19 7.47
N VAL A 33 -1.27 -23.80 6.33
CA VAL A 33 -1.11 -25.26 6.12
C VAL A 33 0.37 -25.65 6.01
N SER A 34 1.23 -24.80 5.43
CA SER A 34 2.69 -25.02 5.44
C SER A 34 3.31 -24.98 6.85
N SER A 35 2.58 -24.52 7.87
CA SER A 35 3.05 -24.57 9.27
C SER A 35 3.03 -25.98 9.87
N HIS A 36 2.36 -26.95 9.23
CA HIS A 36 2.27 -28.33 9.70
C HIS A 36 3.07 -29.36 8.88
N SER A 37 3.69 -28.95 7.77
CA SER A 37 4.40 -29.88 6.87
C SER A 37 5.87 -29.50 6.71
N GLY A 38 6.72 -29.92 7.66
CA GLY A 38 8.13 -30.37 7.51
C GLY A 38 9.18 -29.61 6.68
N GLY A 39 8.85 -28.53 5.96
CA GLY A 39 9.77 -27.74 5.14
C GLY A 39 10.03 -26.40 5.81
N GLN A 40 11.30 -26.08 6.08
CA GLN A 40 11.72 -24.80 6.63
C GLN A 40 11.37 -23.65 5.68
N THR A 41 10.14 -23.14 5.76
CA THR A 41 9.81 -21.86 5.16
C THR A 41 10.42 -20.81 6.09
N GLN A 42 11.50 -20.16 5.68
CA GLN A 42 12.21 -19.16 6.48
C GLN A 42 11.26 -18.00 6.84
N GLN A 43 10.71 -18.04 8.06
CA GLN A 43 9.84 -17.01 8.62
C GLN A 43 10.67 -15.88 9.21
N LEU A 44 10.25 -14.64 8.96
CA LEU A 44 10.87 -13.46 9.55
C LEU A 44 10.58 -13.40 11.06
N ALA A 45 11.53 -12.84 11.82
CA ALA A 45 11.40 -12.76 13.26
C ALA A 45 10.35 -11.71 13.68
N LYS A 46 9.39 -12.11 14.52
CA LYS A 46 8.35 -11.21 15.05
C LYS A 46 8.88 -10.35 16.20
N ILE A 47 9.55 -9.25 15.89
CA ILE A 47 10.26 -8.42 16.86
C ILE A 47 9.68 -7.01 17.03
N LEU A 48 8.91 -6.49 16.05
CA LEU A 48 8.45 -5.09 16.05
C LEU A 48 7.31 -4.85 17.05
N SER A 49 7.44 -3.76 17.81
CA SER A 49 6.43 -3.20 18.70
C SER A 49 5.57 -2.14 18.00
N VAL A 50 4.43 -1.77 18.59
CA VAL A 50 3.55 -0.68 18.10
C VAL A 50 4.31 0.63 17.92
N VAL A 51 5.20 0.95 18.85
CA VAL A 51 6.00 2.20 18.80
C VAL A 51 6.95 2.19 17.61
N ASP A 52 7.59 1.05 17.34
CA ASP A 52 8.49 0.89 16.19
C ASP A 52 7.73 1.04 14.87
N ILE A 53 6.51 0.48 14.80
CA ILE A 53 5.65 0.59 13.62
C ILE A 53 5.24 2.04 13.36
N ILE A 54 4.83 2.77 14.40
CA ILE A 54 4.49 4.20 14.29
C ILE A 54 5.73 4.98 13.86
N ALA A 55 6.89 4.72 14.45
CA ALA A 55 8.12 5.43 14.11
C ALA A 55 8.63 5.11 12.68
N ILE A 56 8.42 3.89 12.19
CA ILE A 56 8.68 3.52 10.80
C ILE A 56 7.74 4.28 9.88
N GLY A 57 6.43 4.29 10.17
CA GLY A 57 5.44 4.99 9.34
C GLY A 57 5.67 6.50 9.31
N VAL A 58 5.87 7.13 10.47
CA VAL A 58 6.16 8.57 10.58
C VAL A 58 7.51 8.89 9.94
N GLY A 59 8.55 8.08 10.17
CA GLY A 59 9.88 8.31 9.60
C GLY A 59 9.95 8.11 8.08
N ALA A 60 9.19 7.16 7.54
CA ALA A 60 9.09 6.94 6.11
C ALA A 60 8.35 8.10 5.42
N THR A 61 7.28 8.59 6.06
CA THR A 61 6.41 9.64 5.52
C THR A 61 7.06 11.02 5.64
N ILE A 62 7.60 11.38 6.81
CA ILE A 62 8.25 12.67 7.04
C ILE A 62 9.65 12.69 6.42
N GLY A 63 9.74 13.29 5.22
CA GLY A 63 10.99 13.43 4.49
C GLY A 63 10.99 14.58 3.49
N ALA A 64 11.32 14.28 2.24
CA ALA A 64 11.54 15.29 1.19
C ALA A 64 10.29 16.11 0.86
N GLY A 65 9.09 15.54 1.03
CA GLY A 65 7.84 16.27 0.77
C GLY A 65 7.71 17.54 1.61
N VAL A 66 7.91 17.46 2.91
CA VAL A 66 7.75 18.63 3.80
C VAL A 66 8.96 19.55 3.84
N TYR A 67 10.18 19.01 3.77
CA TYR A 67 11.40 19.80 3.90
C TYR A 67 11.82 20.52 2.61
N ILE A 68 11.39 20.01 1.45
CA ILE A 68 11.83 20.50 0.13
C ILE A 68 10.62 20.90 -0.70
N LEU A 69 9.69 19.97 -0.93
CA LEU A 69 8.59 20.17 -1.88
C LEU A 69 7.62 21.27 -1.44
N VAL A 70 7.45 21.50 -0.14
CA VAL A 70 6.71 22.64 0.43
C VAL A 70 7.15 23.97 -0.17
N GLY A 71 8.46 24.21 -0.32
CA GLY A 71 9.00 25.47 -0.84
C GLY A 71 8.68 25.67 -2.31
N THR A 72 8.98 24.64 -3.11
CA THR A 72 8.73 24.64 -4.55
C THR A 72 7.23 24.80 -4.86
N VAL A 73 6.36 24.03 -4.18
CA VAL A 73 4.90 24.07 -4.42
C VAL A 73 4.29 25.39 -3.92
N ALA A 74 4.73 25.90 -2.76
CA ALA A 74 4.28 27.20 -2.28
C ALA A 74 4.63 28.31 -3.26
N ARG A 75 5.86 28.31 -3.78
CA ARG A 75 6.37 29.34 -4.69
C ARG A 75 5.70 29.30 -6.06
N GLU A 76 5.50 28.11 -6.62
CA GLU A 76 5.16 27.96 -8.04
C GLU A 76 3.68 27.62 -8.30
N GLN A 77 2.95 27.07 -7.32
CA GLN A 77 1.63 26.49 -7.59
C GLN A 77 0.52 26.94 -6.64
N THR A 78 0.76 26.99 -5.32
CA THR A 78 -0.34 27.19 -4.34
C THR A 78 -0.33 28.57 -3.71
N GLY A 79 0.86 29.16 -3.51
CA GLY A 79 1.01 30.34 -2.67
C GLY A 79 0.49 30.08 -1.25
N PRO A 80 -0.24 31.03 -0.64
CA PRO A 80 -0.76 30.90 0.71
C PRO A 80 -1.78 29.77 0.93
N ALA A 81 -2.38 29.26 -0.14
CA ALA A 81 -3.31 28.13 -0.10
C ALA A 81 -2.64 26.75 0.07
N LEU A 82 -1.34 26.71 0.38
CA LEU A 82 -0.60 25.46 0.59
C LEU A 82 -1.23 24.58 1.68
N THR A 83 -1.69 25.17 2.79
CA THR A 83 -2.31 24.43 3.90
C THR A 83 -3.57 23.68 3.45
N VAL A 84 -4.41 24.33 2.62
CA VAL A 84 -5.62 23.70 2.06
C VAL A 84 -5.24 22.56 1.10
N SER A 85 -4.15 22.74 0.35
CA SER A 85 -3.62 21.71 -0.54
C SER A 85 -3.16 20.48 0.24
N PHE A 86 -2.44 20.66 1.36
CA PHE A 86 -2.09 19.56 2.27
C PHE A 86 -3.31 18.89 2.90
N PHE A 87 -4.33 19.66 3.27
CA PHE A 87 -5.56 19.10 3.83
C PHE A 87 -6.28 18.18 2.83
N ILE A 88 -6.42 18.62 1.57
CA ILE A 88 -7.03 17.82 0.50
C ILE A 88 -6.20 16.55 0.23
N ALA A 89 -4.87 16.68 0.11
CA ALA A 89 -3.98 15.54 -0.06
C ALA A 89 -4.05 14.56 1.13
N GLY A 90 -4.15 15.09 2.35
CA GLY A 90 -4.30 14.30 3.59
C GLY A 90 -5.60 13.51 3.64
N ILE A 91 -6.72 14.08 3.15
CA ILE A 91 -7.99 13.34 3.02
C ILE A 91 -7.83 12.17 2.03
N ALA A 92 -7.21 12.41 0.87
CA ALA A 92 -6.97 11.36 -0.13
C ALA A 92 -6.06 10.24 0.42
N ALA A 93 -5.03 10.61 1.17
CA ALA A 93 -4.15 9.67 1.85
C ALA A 93 -4.90 8.89 2.95
N ALA A 94 -5.78 9.55 3.72
CA ALA A 94 -6.57 8.91 4.77
C ALA A 94 -7.54 7.86 4.22
N LEU A 95 -8.23 8.17 3.12
CA LEU A 95 -9.09 7.20 2.44
C LEU A 95 -8.29 5.98 1.97
N SER A 96 -7.10 6.21 1.41
CA SER A 96 -6.20 5.12 0.98
C SER A 96 -5.72 4.30 2.17
N ALA A 97 -5.31 4.96 3.26
CA ALA A 97 -4.86 4.32 4.49
C ALA A 97 -5.93 3.45 5.15
N PHE A 98 -7.21 3.85 5.09
CA PHE A 98 -8.30 2.99 5.55
C PHE A 98 -8.44 1.71 4.72
N CYS A 99 -8.26 1.79 3.40
CA CYS A 99 -8.24 0.60 2.54
C CYS A 99 -7.06 -0.34 2.88
N TYR A 100 -5.87 0.22 3.11
CA TYR A 100 -4.71 -0.55 3.57
C TYR A 100 -4.95 -1.18 4.93
N ALA A 101 -5.47 -0.43 5.90
CA ALA A 101 -5.76 -0.93 7.24
C ALA A 101 -6.74 -2.11 7.21
N GLU A 102 -7.78 -2.06 6.36
CA GLU A 102 -8.73 -3.17 6.20
C GLU A 102 -8.07 -4.42 5.62
N LEU A 103 -7.25 -4.29 4.58
CA LEU A 103 -6.60 -5.43 3.92
C LEU A 103 -5.50 -6.06 4.76
N VAL A 104 -4.70 -5.24 5.45
CA VAL A 104 -3.65 -5.70 6.37
C VAL A 104 -4.24 -6.54 7.50
N CYS A 105 -5.40 -6.13 8.05
CA CYS A 105 -6.09 -6.89 9.09
C CYS A 105 -6.58 -8.26 8.60
N ARG A 106 -7.01 -8.34 7.34
CA ARG A 106 -7.55 -9.57 6.74
C ARG A 106 -6.46 -10.52 6.27
N CYS A 107 -5.38 -9.99 5.69
CA CYS A 107 -4.30 -10.77 5.09
C CYS A 107 -2.94 -10.18 5.52
N PRO A 108 -2.50 -10.43 6.77
CA PRO A 108 -1.21 -9.93 7.25
C PRO A 108 -0.06 -10.67 6.54
N SER A 109 0.59 -10.00 5.59
CA SER A 109 1.66 -10.54 4.74
C SER A 109 2.61 -9.43 4.34
N ALA A 110 3.90 -9.71 4.21
CA ALA A 110 4.93 -8.71 3.94
C ALA A 110 4.86 -8.10 2.52
N GLY A 111 4.08 -8.69 1.61
CA GLY A 111 3.98 -8.25 0.22
C GLY A 111 3.08 -7.03 -0.05
N SER A 112 2.54 -6.36 0.98
CA SER A 112 1.73 -5.13 0.88
C SER A 112 0.72 -5.17 -0.30
N ALA A 113 0.62 -4.09 -1.09
CA ALA A 113 -0.30 -3.94 -2.22
C ALA A 113 -0.17 -5.01 -3.32
N TYR A 114 1.04 -5.54 -3.57
CA TYR A 114 1.25 -6.68 -4.49
C TYR A 114 0.46 -7.90 -4.03
N HIS A 115 0.58 -8.26 -2.75
CA HIS A 115 -0.07 -9.44 -2.21
C HIS A 115 -1.59 -9.30 -2.19
N TYR A 116 -2.10 -8.12 -1.84
CA TYR A 116 -3.54 -7.84 -1.86
C TYR A 116 -4.11 -7.97 -3.27
N THR A 117 -3.39 -7.44 -4.26
CA THR A 117 -3.75 -7.54 -5.67
C THR A 117 -3.71 -8.98 -6.16
N TYR A 118 -2.74 -9.77 -5.72
CA TYR A 118 -2.63 -11.19 -6.10
C TYR A 118 -3.83 -12.00 -5.58
N ILE A 119 -4.23 -11.77 -4.33
CA ILE A 119 -5.38 -12.48 -3.74
C ILE A 119 -6.69 -12.05 -4.41
N CYS A 120 -6.86 -10.75 -4.69
CA CYS A 120 -8.15 -10.21 -5.12
C CYS A 120 -8.34 -10.24 -6.64
N ILE A 121 -7.34 -9.80 -7.40
CA ILE A 121 -7.45 -9.57 -8.84
C ILE A 121 -6.86 -10.77 -9.60
N GLY A 122 -5.60 -11.12 -9.32
CA GLY A 122 -4.89 -12.23 -9.94
C GLY A 122 -3.43 -11.90 -10.27
N GLU A 123 -2.71 -12.90 -10.74
CA GLU A 123 -1.26 -12.91 -10.96
C GLU A 123 -0.76 -11.80 -11.90
N GLY A 124 -1.41 -11.57 -13.05
CA GLY A 124 -0.94 -10.57 -14.01
C GLY A 124 -1.03 -9.13 -13.49
N ALA A 125 -2.14 -8.81 -12.82
CA ALA A 125 -2.29 -7.51 -12.16
C ALA A 125 -1.32 -7.36 -10.98
N ALA A 126 -1.13 -8.44 -10.21
CA ALA A 126 -0.16 -8.45 -9.13
C ALA A 126 1.25 -8.22 -9.64
N TRP A 127 1.68 -8.88 -10.72
CA TRP A 127 2.99 -8.69 -11.32
C TRP A 127 3.23 -7.23 -11.72
N LEU A 128 2.25 -6.59 -12.36
CA LEU A 128 2.33 -5.16 -12.73
C LEU A 128 2.44 -4.26 -11.49
N VAL A 129 1.61 -4.48 -10.47
CA VAL A 129 1.65 -3.71 -9.22
C VAL A 129 2.95 -3.96 -8.45
N GLY A 130 3.48 -5.18 -8.47
CA GLY A 130 4.76 -5.52 -7.84
C GLY A 130 5.93 -4.77 -8.46
N TRP A 131 6.01 -4.71 -9.80
CA TRP A 131 7.01 -3.90 -10.50
C TRP A 131 6.81 -2.40 -10.27
N ALA A 132 5.56 -1.92 -10.25
CA ALA A 132 5.26 -0.54 -9.94
C ALA A 132 5.79 -0.16 -8.55
N LEU A 133 5.54 -0.98 -7.52
CA LEU A 133 6.04 -0.76 -6.15
C LEU A 133 7.57 -0.83 -6.06
N ILE A 134 8.21 -1.78 -6.77
CA ILE A 134 9.68 -1.85 -6.83
C ILE A 134 10.25 -0.54 -7.37
N LEU A 135 9.73 -0.08 -8.51
CA LEU A 135 10.17 1.14 -9.15
C LEU A 135 9.86 2.36 -8.28
N GLU A 136 8.67 2.42 -7.70
CA GLU A 136 8.25 3.47 -6.78
C GLU A 136 9.23 3.63 -5.62
N TYR A 137 9.55 2.56 -4.90
CA TYR A 137 10.49 2.62 -3.79
C TYR A 137 11.91 2.97 -4.26
N THR A 138 12.34 2.48 -5.44
CA THR A 138 13.71 2.72 -5.96
C THR A 138 13.88 4.17 -6.40
N ILE A 139 12.92 4.69 -7.16
CA ILE A 139 12.87 6.07 -7.64
C ILE A 139 12.62 7.02 -6.45
N GLY A 140 11.76 6.63 -5.50
CA GLY A 140 11.47 7.37 -4.27
C GLY A 140 12.69 7.55 -3.38
N GLY A 141 13.41 6.46 -3.10
CA GLY A 141 14.69 6.53 -2.39
C GLY A 141 15.71 7.41 -3.12
N SER A 142 15.76 7.33 -4.44
CA SER A 142 16.64 8.18 -5.26
C SER A 142 16.27 9.67 -5.17
N ALA A 143 14.97 10.00 -5.19
CA ALA A 143 14.46 11.36 -5.06
C ALA A 143 14.81 11.96 -3.69
N ILE A 144 14.60 11.19 -2.62
CA ILE A 144 14.90 11.61 -1.24
C ILE A 144 16.40 11.85 -1.08
N ALA A 145 17.25 10.96 -1.60
CA ALA A 145 18.70 11.10 -1.53
C ALA A 145 19.21 12.36 -2.25
N ARG A 146 18.65 12.71 -3.42
CA ARG A 146 19.00 13.97 -4.10
C ARG A 146 18.50 15.22 -3.38
N GLY A 147 17.37 15.11 -2.67
CA GLY A 147 16.89 16.16 -1.80
C GLY A 147 17.73 16.35 -0.54
N LEU A 148 18.46 15.31 -0.11
CA LEU A 148 19.36 15.34 1.03
C LEU A 148 20.64 16.14 0.75
N THR A 149 21.17 16.11 -0.47
CA THR A 149 22.45 16.78 -0.81
C THR A 149 22.47 18.28 -0.47
N PRO A 150 21.48 19.12 -0.86
CA PRO A 150 21.49 20.55 -0.52
C PRO A 150 21.44 20.82 0.99
N ASN A 151 20.63 20.05 1.72
CA ASN A 151 20.50 20.16 3.17
C ASN A 151 21.78 19.76 3.90
N LEU A 152 22.47 18.73 3.40
CA LEU A 152 23.78 18.32 3.90
C LEU A 152 24.86 19.36 3.60
N ALA A 153 24.82 20.00 2.42
CA ALA A 153 25.73 21.07 2.07
C ALA A 153 25.61 22.29 2.99
N LEU A 154 24.38 22.69 3.30
CA LEU A 154 24.12 23.75 4.27
C LEU A 154 24.62 23.38 5.69
N PHE A 155 24.48 22.11 6.08
CA PHE A 155 24.97 21.64 7.38
C PHE A 155 26.50 21.77 7.52
N PHE A 156 27.27 21.57 6.45
CA PHE A 156 28.73 21.76 6.44
C PHE A 156 29.18 23.21 6.21
N GLY A 157 28.26 24.18 6.22
CA GLY A 157 28.58 25.61 6.09
C GLY A 157 28.55 26.16 4.67
N GLY A 158 27.90 25.45 3.73
CA GLY A 158 27.65 25.93 2.37
C GLY A 158 28.16 25.00 1.26
N GLN A 159 27.74 25.23 0.01
CA GLN A 159 28.14 24.42 -1.14
C GLN A 159 29.68 24.38 -1.35
N ASP A 160 30.38 25.43 -0.93
CA ASP A 160 31.83 25.58 -1.11
C ASP A 160 32.68 24.80 -0.09
N ASN A 161 32.10 24.35 1.03
CA ASN A 161 32.81 23.57 2.06
C ASN A 161 32.71 22.05 1.85
N LEU A 162 31.93 21.59 0.86
CA LEU A 162 31.95 20.17 0.49
C LEU A 162 33.22 19.84 -0.29
N PRO A 163 33.84 18.67 -0.05
CA PRO A 163 34.91 18.19 -0.91
C PRO A 163 34.44 18.20 -2.36
N SER A 164 35.26 18.73 -3.29
CA SER A 164 34.90 18.88 -4.70
C SER A 164 34.40 17.58 -5.35
N TYR A 165 34.87 16.42 -4.87
CA TYR A 165 34.44 15.10 -5.34
C TYR A 165 32.99 14.71 -4.96
N LEU A 166 32.40 15.36 -3.95
CA LEU A 166 31.03 15.16 -3.47
C LEU A 166 30.08 16.27 -3.91
N ALA A 167 30.61 17.39 -4.41
CA ALA A 167 29.81 18.51 -4.88
C ALA A 167 29.09 18.18 -6.19
N ARG A 168 27.90 18.77 -6.36
CA ARG A 168 27.05 18.63 -7.54
C ARG A 168 27.77 19.17 -8.78
N HIS A 169 28.02 18.31 -9.76
CA HIS A 169 28.70 18.68 -11.00
C HIS A 169 27.69 18.69 -12.14
N SER A 170 27.52 19.83 -12.80
CA SER A 170 26.82 19.88 -14.09
C SER A 170 27.82 19.53 -15.18
N ILE A 171 27.56 18.48 -15.97
CA ILE A 171 28.41 18.14 -17.13
C ILE A 171 28.00 19.06 -18.28
N PRO A 172 28.84 20.03 -18.69
CA PRO A 172 28.51 20.93 -19.79
C PRO A 172 28.56 20.12 -21.10
N GLY A 173 27.38 19.82 -21.66
CA GLY A 173 27.21 19.06 -22.90
C GLY A 173 25.96 18.17 -22.95
N LEU A 174 25.52 17.64 -21.80
CA LEU A 174 24.33 16.77 -21.70
C LEU A 174 23.16 17.42 -20.93
N GLY A 175 23.38 18.54 -20.25
CA GLY A 175 22.35 19.17 -19.40
C GLY A 175 21.96 18.35 -18.17
N ILE A 176 22.72 17.31 -17.84
CA ILE A 176 22.50 16.41 -16.70
C ILE A 176 23.30 16.91 -15.51
N VAL A 177 22.61 17.17 -14.41
CA VAL A 177 23.20 17.53 -13.12
C VAL A 177 23.53 16.27 -12.35
N VAL A 178 24.82 16.02 -12.10
CA VAL A 178 25.32 14.81 -11.46
C VAL A 178 25.54 15.05 -9.97
N ASP A 179 25.02 14.13 -9.13
CA ASP A 179 25.07 14.23 -7.67
C ASP A 179 25.77 12.99 -7.06
N PRO A 180 27.11 13.02 -6.90
CA PRO A 180 27.85 11.91 -6.30
C PRO A 180 27.57 11.73 -4.80
N CYS A 181 27.18 12.79 -4.09
CA CYS A 181 26.83 12.72 -2.67
C CYS A 181 25.57 11.86 -2.45
N ALA A 182 24.53 12.07 -3.25
CA ALA A 182 23.30 11.29 -3.18
C ALA A 182 23.56 9.78 -3.40
N ALA A 183 24.42 9.42 -4.34
CA ALA A 183 24.79 8.03 -4.61
C ALA A 183 25.53 7.38 -3.41
N VAL A 184 26.49 8.10 -2.81
CA VAL A 184 27.21 7.62 -1.62
C VAL A 184 26.24 7.42 -0.44
N LEU A 185 25.32 8.36 -0.22
CA LEU A 185 24.33 8.27 0.85
C LEU A 185 23.42 7.04 0.70
N ILE A 186 22.96 6.74 -0.52
CA ILE A 186 22.18 5.53 -0.78
C ILE A 186 23.00 4.28 -0.48
N LEU A 187 24.27 4.22 -0.87
CA LEU A 187 25.12 3.07 -0.57
C LEU A 187 25.35 2.88 0.93
N VAL A 188 25.51 3.97 1.68
CA VAL A 188 25.63 3.94 3.15
C VAL A 188 24.35 3.40 3.79
N VAL A 189 23.17 3.89 3.38
CA VAL A 189 21.90 3.39 3.89
C VAL A 189 21.65 1.94 3.48
N THR A 190 22.03 1.57 2.26
CA THR A 190 21.96 0.18 1.78
C THR A 190 22.81 -0.75 2.66
N LEU A 191 24.04 -0.33 3.00
CA LEU A 191 24.92 -1.08 3.89
C LEU A 191 24.34 -1.20 5.30
N LEU A 192 23.74 -0.12 5.82
CA LEU A 192 23.04 -0.14 7.10
C LEU A 192 21.87 -1.15 7.11
N LEU A 193 21.08 -1.17 6.04
CA LEU A 193 19.98 -2.14 5.86
C LEU A 193 20.47 -3.58 5.75
N CYS A 194 21.70 -3.80 5.26
CA CYS A 194 22.30 -5.14 5.21
C CYS A 194 22.74 -5.68 6.58
N ILE A 195 23.02 -4.82 7.57
CA ILE A 195 23.47 -5.21 8.92
C ILE A 195 22.37 -5.97 9.67
N GLY A 196 21.11 -5.61 9.45
CA GLY A 196 19.97 -6.33 9.99
C GLY A 196 18.81 -5.42 10.36
N ILE A 197 17.61 -6.00 10.38
CA ILE A 197 16.40 -5.23 10.58
C ILE A 197 16.26 -4.64 11.98
N LYS A 198 16.66 -5.38 13.02
CA LYS A 198 16.52 -4.93 14.42
C LYS A 198 17.30 -3.64 14.68
N GLU A 199 18.53 -3.59 14.17
CA GLU A 199 19.37 -2.40 14.28
C GLU A 199 18.83 -1.27 13.39
N SER A 200 18.36 -1.59 12.18
CA SER A 200 17.73 -0.62 11.28
C SER A 200 16.45 -0.01 11.86
N SER A 201 15.59 -0.80 12.51
CA SER A 201 14.35 -0.30 13.11
C SER A 201 14.63 0.55 14.35
N PHE A 202 15.65 0.19 15.16
CA PHE A 202 16.07 1.02 16.27
C PHE A 202 16.65 2.36 15.78
N ALA A 203 17.53 2.33 14.78
CA ALA A 203 18.06 3.54 14.15
C ALA A 203 16.92 4.40 13.57
N GLN A 204 15.96 3.78 12.88
CA GLN A 204 14.77 4.48 12.37
C GLN A 204 14.00 5.17 13.51
N THR A 205 13.70 4.47 14.61
CA THR A 205 12.98 5.03 15.74
C THR A 205 13.69 6.25 16.33
N VAL A 206 15.02 6.18 16.49
CA VAL A 206 15.83 7.30 16.99
C VAL A 206 15.76 8.50 16.05
N VAL A 207 15.99 8.27 14.75
CA VAL A 207 16.02 9.35 13.74
C VAL A 207 14.65 9.98 13.57
N THR A 208 13.58 9.20 13.52
CA THR A 208 12.20 9.71 13.49
C THR A 208 11.87 10.54 14.72
N THR A 209 12.29 10.09 15.91
CA THR A 209 12.05 10.84 17.15
C THR A 209 12.69 12.22 17.09
N VAL A 210 13.96 12.31 16.66
CA VAL A 210 14.67 13.59 16.48
C VAL A 210 13.96 14.48 15.45
N ASN A 211 13.50 13.90 14.34
CA ASN A 211 12.78 14.62 13.30
C ASN A 211 11.45 15.22 13.80
N VAL A 212 10.64 14.45 14.53
CA VAL A 212 9.39 14.97 15.12
C VAL A 212 9.67 16.13 16.07
N PHE A 213 10.73 16.06 16.89
CA PHE A 213 11.16 17.19 17.72
C PHE A 213 11.60 18.40 16.89
N GLY A 214 12.31 18.18 15.78
CA GLY A 214 12.70 19.22 14.82
C GLY A 214 11.50 19.93 14.21
N MET A 215 10.45 19.19 13.85
CA MET A 215 9.19 19.77 13.37
C MET A 215 8.46 20.58 14.44
N LEU A 216 8.35 20.05 15.65
CA LEU A 216 7.75 20.79 16.77
C LEU A 216 8.52 22.09 17.05
N PHE A 217 9.85 22.07 16.95
CA PHE A 217 10.67 23.27 17.05
C PHE A 217 10.33 24.29 15.96
N ILE A 218 10.21 23.87 14.70
CA ILE A 218 9.81 24.75 13.58
C ILE A 218 8.43 25.35 13.84
N ILE A 219 7.47 24.56 14.31
CA ILE A 219 6.10 25.02 14.58
C ILE A 219 6.08 26.05 15.71
N ILE A 220 6.78 25.79 16.82
CA ILE A 220 6.77 26.67 18.00
C ILE A 220 7.54 27.96 17.73
N VAL A 221 8.80 27.86 17.28
CA VAL A 221 9.67 29.02 17.08
C VAL A 221 9.25 29.81 15.84
N GLY A 222 8.90 29.11 14.76
CA GLY A 222 8.40 29.74 13.55
C GLY A 222 7.02 30.38 13.78
N GLY A 223 6.15 29.73 14.55
CA GLY A 223 4.87 30.33 14.96
C GLY A 223 5.07 31.61 15.77
N TYR A 224 5.96 31.59 16.77
CA TYR A 224 6.32 32.78 17.54
C TYR A 224 6.84 33.92 16.65
N LEU A 225 7.72 33.61 15.70
CA LEU A 225 8.26 34.59 14.76
C LEU A 225 7.16 35.12 13.82
N ALA A 226 6.28 34.26 13.31
CA ALA A 226 5.16 34.65 12.45
C ALA A 226 4.18 35.61 13.15
N PHE A 227 3.91 35.39 14.44
CA PHE A 227 3.13 36.33 15.26
C PHE A 227 3.83 37.68 15.42
N LYS A 228 5.16 37.69 15.56
CA LYS A 228 5.94 38.93 15.68
C LYS A 228 6.00 39.72 14.37
N THR A 229 5.98 39.03 13.24
CA THR A 229 6.02 39.62 11.89
C THR A 229 4.62 39.82 11.30
N GLU A 230 3.56 39.77 12.12
CA GLU A 230 2.17 40.01 11.68
C GLU A 230 1.75 39.17 10.45
N TRP A 231 2.29 37.95 10.31
CA TRP A 231 1.94 37.04 9.21
C TRP A 231 2.10 37.65 7.79
N ILE A 232 3.21 38.35 7.54
CA ILE A 232 3.52 39.01 6.25
C ILE A 232 3.23 38.20 4.98
N GLY A 233 3.35 36.87 5.01
CA GLY A 233 3.09 36.03 3.84
C GLY A 233 1.61 35.77 3.53
N TYR A 234 0.69 36.11 4.45
CA TYR A 234 -0.75 36.10 4.20
C TYR A 234 -1.32 37.47 3.83
N GLU A 235 -0.65 38.56 4.19
CA GLU A 235 -1.08 39.94 3.89
C GLU A 235 -0.67 40.44 2.49
N LEU A 236 -0.64 39.55 1.50
CA LEU A 236 -0.27 39.94 0.14
C LEU A 236 -1.46 40.56 -0.62
N PRO A 237 -1.23 41.57 -1.48
CA PRO A 237 -2.27 42.16 -2.34
C PRO A 237 -2.91 41.16 -3.31
N SER A 238 -2.21 40.06 -3.63
CA SER A 238 -2.69 38.98 -4.48
C SER A 238 -3.76 38.09 -3.83
N GLY A 239 -4.05 38.28 -2.53
CA GLY A 239 -4.99 37.47 -1.77
C GLY A 239 -4.47 36.05 -1.46
N TYR A 240 -5.36 35.22 -0.91
CA TYR A 240 -5.03 33.86 -0.45
C TYR A 240 -4.81 32.85 -1.59
N PHE A 241 -5.37 33.11 -2.77
CA PHE A 241 -5.33 32.22 -3.95
C PHE A 241 -4.65 32.89 -5.16
N PRO A 242 -3.33 33.15 -5.13
CA PRO A 242 -2.63 33.84 -6.21
C PRO A 242 -2.65 33.06 -7.54
N PHE A 243 -2.64 31.73 -7.48
CA PHE A 243 -2.72 30.84 -8.64
C PHE A 243 -4.14 30.29 -8.88
N GLY A 244 -5.13 30.84 -8.18
CA GLY A 244 -6.51 30.36 -8.22
C GLY A 244 -6.71 28.95 -7.64
N VAL A 245 -7.92 28.43 -7.80
CA VAL A 245 -8.31 27.09 -7.31
C VAL A 245 -7.58 25.98 -8.08
N ASN A 246 -7.28 26.20 -9.36
CA ASN A 246 -6.54 25.23 -10.17
C ASN A 246 -5.12 25.03 -9.66
N GLY A 247 -4.42 26.10 -9.28
CA GLY A 247 -3.08 26.01 -8.67
C GLY A 247 -3.10 25.29 -7.32
N MET A 248 -4.11 25.56 -6.48
CA MET A 248 -4.32 24.83 -5.22
C MET A 248 -4.52 23.32 -5.45
N LEU A 249 -5.38 22.93 -6.40
CA LEU A 249 -5.63 21.52 -6.70
C LEU A 249 -4.41 20.83 -7.34
N ALA A 250 -3.69 21.52 -8.22
CA ALA A 250 -2.44 21.02 -8.79
C ALA A 250 -1.37 20.81 -7.70
N GLY A 251 -1.23 21.78 -6.80
CA GLY A 251 -0.32 21.67 -5.66
C GLY A 251 -0.68 20.53 -4.72
N SER A 252 -1.97 20.27 -4.48
CA SER A 252 -2.45 19.11 -3.71
C SER A 252 -1.94 17.78 -4.29
N ALA A 253 -1.97 17.63 -5.62
CA ALA A 253 -1.46 16.43 -6.29
C ALA A 253 0.06 16.27 -6.13
N VAL A 254 0.81 17.38 -6.08
CA VAL A 254 2.27 17.34 -5.87
C VAL A 254 2.60 17.06 -4.41
N VAL A 255 1.97 17.74 -3.44
CA VAL A 255 2.22 17.51 -2.00
C VAL A 255 1.70 16.17 -1.51
N PHE A 256 0.86 15.47 -2.28
CA PHE A 256 0.53 14.07 -2.05
C PHE A 256 1.78 13.20 -1.89
N PHE A 257 2.87 13.53 -2.58
CA PHE A 257 4.18 12.90 -2.39
C PHE A 257 4.63 12.87 -0.92
N SER A 258 4.30 13.90 -0.14
CA SER A 258 4.66 13.98 1.28
C SER A 258 3.96 12.95 2.15
N PHE A 259 2.85 12.38 1.67
CA PHE A 259 2.08 11.36 2.38
C PHE A 259 2.47 9.93 2.00
N ILE A 260 3.36 9.76 1.02
CA ILE A 260 3.89 8.45 0.63
C ILE A 260 4.81 7.96 1.76
N GLY A 261 4.64 6.72 2.21
CA GLY A 261 5.41 6.15 3.32
C GLY A 261 4.58 5.47 4.39
N PHE A 262 3.29 5.77 4.53
CA PHE A 262 2.44 5.05 5.49
C PHE A 262 2.27 3.56 5.12
N ASP A 263 2.34 3.23 3.83
CA ASP A 263 2.22 1.89 3.26
C ASP A 263 3.45 1.01 3.56
N VAL A 264 4.59 1.62 3.88
CA VAL A 264 5.80 0.92 4.36
C VAL A 264 5.49 0.08 5.59
N VAL A 265 4.59 0.57 6.47
CA VAL A 265 4.12 -0.16 7.64
C VAL A 265 3.44 -1.48 7.26
N ALA A 266 2.68 -1.50 6.16
CA ALA A 266 2.01 -2.72 5.71
C ALA A 266 3.02 -3.79 5.27
N SER A 267 4.21 -3.39 4.77
CA SER A 267 5.28 -4.32 4.38
C SER A 267 5.95 -5.03 5.57
N THR A 268 5.85 -4.48 6.78
CA THR A 268 6.44 -5.09 7.99
C THR A 268 5.50 -6.09 8.67
N ALA A 269 4.39 -6.49 8.03
CA ALA A 269 3.35 -7.29 8.67
C ALA A 269 3.83 -8.64 9.23
N GLU A 270 4.82 -9.27 8.62
CA GLU A 270 5.39 -10.55 9.09
C GLU A 270 6.30 -10.42 10.32
N GLU A 271 6.76 -9.21 10.64
CA GLU A 271 7.70 -8.93 11.74
C GLU A 271 7.00 -8.35 12.97
N VAL A 272 5.70 -8.06 12.87
CA VAL A 272 4.89 -7.50 13.94
C VAL A 272 4.31 -8.62 14.82
N LYS A 273 4.32 -8.40 16.15
CA LYS A 273 3.80 -9.38 17.12
C LYS A 273 2.30 -9.63 16.94
N ASN A 274 1.50 -8.56 16.84
CA ASN A 274 0.05 -8.64 16.62
C ASN A 274 -0.38 -7.80 15.40
N PRO A 275 -0.22 -8.32 14.17
CA PRO A 275 -0.43 -7.55 12.95
C PRO A 275 -1.88 -7.08 12.77
N GLN A 276 -2.86 -7.84 13.27
CA GLN A 276 -4.29 -7.54 13.08
C GLN A 276 -4.76 -6.29 13.83
N ARG A 277 -4.06 -5.88 14.88
CA ARG A 277 -4.41 -4.70 15.69
C ARG A 277 -3.37 -3.60 15.57
N ASP A 278 -2.09 -3.98 15.58
CA ASP A 278 -1.01 -3.01 15.72
C ASP A 278 -0.69 -2.32 14.40
N LEU A 279 -0.86 -2.99 13.25
CA LEU A 279 -0.68 -2.37 11.93
C LEU A 279 -1.74 -1.32 11.57
N PRO A 280 -3.07 -1.58 11.68
CA PRO A 280 -4.07 -0.55 11.36
C PRO A 280 -3.94 0.66 12.29
N LEU A 281 -3.61 0.44 13.57
CA LEU A 281 -3.33 1.52 14.52
C LEU A 281 -2.06 2.28 14.13
N GLY A 282 -0.99 1.58 13.74
CA GLY A 282 0.25 2.18 13.27
C GLY A 282 0.06 3.07 12.04
N ILE A 283 -0.64 2.57 11.01
CA ILE A 283 -0.95 3.32 9.79
C ILE A 283 -1.78 4.57 10.10
N GLY A 284 -2.87 4.41 10.86
CA GLY A 284 -3.78 5.52 11.18
C GLY A 284 -3.12 6.61 12.04
N VAL A 285 -2.38 6.21 13.09
CA VAL A 285 -1.68 7.14 13.98
C VAL A 285 -0.54 7.84 13.25
N ALA A 286 0.27 7.10 12.48
CA ALA A 286 1.38 7.69 11.73
C ALA A 286 0.87 8.74 10.72
N LEU A 287 -0.16 8.40 9.95
CA LEU A 287 -0.73 9.33 8.98
C LEU A 287 -1.34 10.57 9.65
N SER A 288 -2.07 10.39 10.75
CA SER A 288 -2.67 11.51 11.50
C SER A 288 -1.61 12.48 12.03
N ILE A 289 -0.53 11.95 12.63
CA ILE A 289 0.60 12.76 13.10
C ILE A 289 1.22 13.54 11.95
N CYS A 290 1.52 12.87 10.82
CA CYS A 290 2.13 13.53 9.66
C CYS A 290 1.23 14.62 9.09
N CYS A 291 -0.08 14.36 8.94
CA CYS A 291 -1.04 15.31 8.42
C CYS A 291 -1.10 16.59 9.27
N ILE A 292 -1.20 16.44 10.60
CA ILE A 292 -1.23 17.58 11.52
C ILE A 292 0.07 18.38 11.44
N LEU A 293 1.23 17.70 11.49
CA LEU A 293 2.53 18.37 11.42
C LEU A 293 2.72 19.12 10.10
N TYR A 294 2.34 18.52 8.96
CA TYR A 294 2.47 19.16 7.65
C TYR A 294 1.60 20.40 7.50
N MET A 295 0.36 20.37 7.98
CA MET A 295 -0.51 21.54 7.96
C MET A 295 0.07 22.67 8.83
N LEU A 296 0.54 22.35 10.04
CA LEU A 296 1.12 23.33 10.95
C LEU A 296 2.40 23.95 10.39
N VAL A 297 3.31 23.13 9.85
CA VAL A 297 4.54 23.61 9.20
C VAL A 297 4.19 24.49 7.99
N SER A 298 3.22 24.09 7.17
CA SER A 298 2.80 24.87 5.99
C SER A 298 2.27 26.25 6.38
N VAL A 299 1.43 26.33 7.40
CA VAL A 299 0.91 27.61 7.93
C VAL A 299 2.06 28.51 8.39
N VAL A 300 3.00 27.95 9.15
CA VAL A 300 4.12 28.71 9.70
C VAL A 300 5.06 29.20 8.60
N ILE A 301 5.47 28.35 7.67
CA ILE A 301 6.45 28.70 6.64
C ILE A 301 5.89 29.75 5.67
N VAL A 302 4.66 29.57 5.20
CA VAL A 302 3.98 30.57 4.38
C VAL A 302 3.77 31.87 5.16
N GLY A 303 3.47 31.80 6.45
CA GLY A 303 3.31 32.99 7.29
C GLY A 303 4.58 33.82 7.46
N LEU A 304 5.74 33.16 7.51
CA LEU A 304 7.05 33.78 7.75
C LEU A 304 7.62 34.51 6.53
N VAL A 305 7.44 33.99 5.33
CA VAL A 305 8.06 34.53 4.11
C VAL A 305 7.05 34.53 2.97
N PRO A 306 6.93 35.64 2.21
CA PRO A 306 6.08 35.68 1.02
C PRO A 306 6.45 34.56 0.03
N TYR A 307 5.44 33.93 -0.59
CA TYR A 307 5.62 32.74 -1.43
C TYR A 307 6.63 32.92 -2.58
N TYR A 308 6.76 34.12 -3.14
CA TYR A 308 7.71 34.42 -4.22
C TYR A 308 9.17 34.55 -3.77
N ALA A 309 9.43 34.59 -2.46
CA ALA A 309 10.77 34.70 -1.86
C ALA A 309 11.22 33.40 -1.18
N LEU A 310 10.37 32.37 -1.17
CA LEU A 310 10.72 31.04 -0.67
C LEU A 310 11.78 30.39 -1.55
N ASP A 311 12.81 29.83 -0.91
CA ASP A 311 13.85 29.04 -1.58
C ASP A 311 13.27 27.66 -1.96
N PRO A 312 13.46 27.19 -3.20
CA PRO A 312 12.86 25.93 -3.66
C PRO A 312 13.51 24.68 -3.03
N ASP A 313 14.79 24.75 -2.67
CA ASP A 313 15.56 23.60 -2.17
C ASP A 313 15.54 23.52 -0.64
N THR A 314 15.62 24.66 0.05
CA THR A 314 15.72 24.75 1.52
C THR A 314 14.78 25.80 2.15
N PRO A 315 13.47 25.71 1.91
CA PRO A 315 12.49 26.73 2.29
C PRO A 315 12.44 27.03 3.79
N ILE A 316 12.58 25.98 4.62
CA ILE A 316 12.47 26.12 6.08
C ILE A 316 13.73 26.81 6.62
N SER A 317 14.91 26.34 6.23
CA SER A 317 16.18 26.88 6.71
C SER A 317 16.38 28.33 6.25
N SER A 318 16.07 28.64 4.98
CA SER A 318 16.22 30.00 4.44
C SER A 318 15.26 31.00 5.08
N ALA A 319 14.04 30.57 5.43
CA ALA A 319 13.04 31.42 6.10
C ALA A 319 13.48 31.87 7.49
N PHE A 320 14.19 31.02 8.24
CA PHE A 320 14.74 31.40 9.56
C PHE A 320 16.04 32.22 9.43
N ALA A 321 16.83 31.95 8.38
CA ALA A 321 18.04 32.72 8.08
C ALA A 321 17.74 34.18 7.74
N SER A 322 16.68 34.44 6.96
CA SER A 322 16.25 35.80 6.59
C SER A 322 15.85 36.65 7.79
N HIS A 323 15.44 36.02 8.89
CA HIS A 323 15.10 36.67 10.16
C HIS A 323 16.28 36.74 11.15
N GLY A 324 17.50 36.45 10.71
CA GLY A 324 18.72 36.59 11.51
C GLY A 324 18.98 35.47 12.53
N MET A 325 18.21 34.38 12.52
CA MET A 325 18.36 33.27 13.47
C MET A 325 19.29 32.17 12.95
N GLN A 326 20.58 32.49 12.78
CA GLN A 326 21.58 31.53 12.24
C GLN A 326 21.74 30.27 13.10
N TRP A 327 21.58 30.37 14.43
CA TRP A 327 21.63 29.21 15.32
C TRP A 327 20.47 28.23 15.07
N ALA A 328 19.28 28.74 14.71
CA ALA A 328 18.11 27.93 14.41
C ALA A 328 18.27 27.20 13.07
N VAL A 329 18.98 27.80 12.11
CA VAL A 329 19.31 27.18 10.81
C VAL A 329 20.07 25.88 11.03
N TYR A 330 21.05 25.83 11.94
CA TYR A 330 21.78 24.59 12.23
C TYR A 330 20.88 23.49 12.81
N ILE A 331 19.96 23.85 13.71
CA ILE A 331 19.01 22.88 14.30
C ILE A 331 18.07 22.34 13.21
N ILE A 332 17.52 23.23 12.37
CA ILE A 332 16.58 22.89 11.31
C ILE A 332 17.25 22.05 10.23
N THR A 333 18.45 22.41 9.78
CA THR A 333 19.21 21.65 8.78
C THR A 333 19.62 20.28 9.30
N THR A 334 20.03 20.16 10.57
CA THR A 334 20.26 18.87 11.23
C THR A 334 18.97 18.03 11.22
N GLY A 335 17.85 18.63 11.60
CA GLY A 335 16.53 18.02 11.55
C GLY A 335 16.18 17.51 10.15
N ALA A 336 16.35 18.35 9.12
CA ALA A 336 16.10 18.00 7.73
C ALA A 336 16.99 16.84 7.26
N VAL A 337 18.30 16.86 7.55
CA VAL A 337 19.23 15.78 7.21
C VAL A 337 18.79 14.47 7.88
N THR A 338 18.45 14.50 9.17
CA THR A 338 17.96 13.31 9.88
C THR A 338 16.63 12.82 9.30
N ALA A 339 15.68 13.71 9.01
CA ALA A 339 14.39 13.38 8.42
C ALA A 339 14.52 12.68 7.06
N LEU A 340 15.35 13.23 6.19
CA LEU A 340 15.61 12.70 4.86
C LEU A 340 16.32 11.34 4.94
N CYS A 341 17.24 11.16 5.89
CA CYS A 341 17.83 9.84 6.19
C CYS A 341 16.77 8.82 6.65
N ALA A 342 15.86 9.19 7.56
CA ALA A 342 14.78 8.30 8.00
C ALA A 342 13.83 7.92 6.85
N SER A 343 13.48 8.89 6.00
CA SER A 343 12.60 8.64 4.85
C SER A 343 13.29 7.77 3.79
N LEU A 344 14.60 7.94 3.59
CA LEU A 344 15.41 7.10 2.71
C LEU A 344 15.50 5.65 3.24
N MET A 345 15.76 5.47 4.52
CA MET A 345 15.71 4.16 5.18
C MET A 345 14.32 3.52 5.04
N GLY A 346 13.26 4.29 5.28
CA GLY A 346 11.87 3.85 5.14
C GLY A 346 11.50 3.43 3.72
N SER A 347 12.04 4.09 2.70
CA SER A 347 11.77 3.77 1.29
C SER A 347 12.54 2.53 0.81
N LEU A 348 13.77 2.33 1.30
CA LEU A 348 14.60 1.18 0.92
C LEU A 348 14.26 -0.08 1.74
N LEU A 349 13.61 0.07 2.90
CA LEU A 349 13.26 -1.03 3.80
C LEU A 349 12.29 -2.05 3.16
N PRO A 350 11.16 -1.68 2.53
CA PRO A 350 10.22 -2.64 1.93
C PRO A 350 10.77 -3.41 0.74
N GLN A 351 11.66 -2.81 -0.04
CA GLN A 351 12.08 -3.33 -1.36
C GLN A 351 12.54 -4.79 -1.33
N PRO A 352 13.46 -5.21 -0.42
CA PRO A 352 13.98 -6.56 -0.46
C PRO A 352 12.90 -7.60 -0.08
N ARG A 353 11.90 -7.20 0.72
CA ARG A 353 10.74 -8.05 1.06
C ARG A 353 9.81 -8.25 -0.12
N MET A 354 9.59 -7.20 -0.91
CA MET A 354 8.79 -7.30 -2.13
C MET A 354 9.43 -8.24 -3.14
N PHE A 355 10.75 -8.13 -3.35
CA PHE A 355 11.51 -9.05 -4.19
C PHE A 355 11.46 -10.49 -3.68
N MET A 356 11.62 -10.68 -2.37
CA MET A 356 11.51 -12.00 -1.74
C MET A 356 10.11 -12.59 -1.94
N ALA A 357 9.04 -11.81 -1.76
CA ALA A 357 7.67 -12.25 -1.95
C ALA A 357 7.40 -12.66 -3.41
N MET A 358 7.83 -11.85 -4.38
CA MET A 358 7.69 -12.16 -5.81
C MET A 358 8.54 -13.35 -6.26
N ALA A 359 9.75 -13.52 -5.72
CA ALA A 359 10.59 -14.67 -6.00
C ALA A 359 10.04 -15.97 -5.40
N ARG A 360 9.43 -15.90 -4.21
CA ARG A 360 8.70 -17.05 -3.60
C ARG A 360 7.48 -17.46 -4.43
N ASP A 361 6.84 -16.49 -5.10
CA ASP A 361 5.69 -16.74 -5.97
C ASP A 361 6.09 -17.20 -7.39
N GLY A 362 7.39 -17.29 -7.70
CA GLY A 362 7.91 -17.74 -8.99
C GLY A 362 7.86 -16.69 -10.11
N LEU A 363 7.49 -15.45 -9.79
CA LEU A 363 7.46 -14.33 -10.74
C LEU A 363 8.84 -13.70 -11.00
N LEU A 364 9.80 -13.97 -10.11
CA LEU A 364 11.20 -13.54 -10.24
C LEU A 364 12.13 -14.74 -10.06
N PRO A 365 13.37 -14.68 -10.58
CA PRO A 365 14.37 -15.71 -10.37
C PRO A 365 14.57 -16.01 -8.87
N SER A 366 14.72 -17.30 -8.53
CA SER A 366 14.87 -17.78 -7.14
C SER A 366 16.06 -17.14 -6.40
N PHE A 367 17.03 -16.59 -7.12
CA PHE A 367 18.17 -15.84 -6.57
C PHE A 367 17.75 -14.69 -5.62
N PHE A 368 16.60 -14.06 -5.84
CA PHE A 368 16.10 -12.97 -4.99
C PHE A 368 15.38 -13.44 -3.72
N SER A 369 15.13 -14.75 -3.58
CA SER A 369 14.50 -15.36 -2.39
C SER A 369 15.50 -15.80 -1.32
N ASP A 370 16.80 -15.82 -1.64
CA ASP A 370 17.86 -16.23 -0.73
C ASP A 370 18.00 -15.24 0.45
N ILE A 371 17.67 -15.69 1.66
CA ILE A 371 17.86 -14.91 2.89
C ILE A 371 19.18 -15.31 3.56
N ASN A 372 19.94 -14.32 4.03
CA ASN A 372 21.15 -14.59 4.80
C ASN A 372 20.81 -15.07 6.22
N ALA A 373 21.38 -16.20 6.65
CA ALA A 373 21.06 -16.85 7.91
C ALA A 373 21.34 -15.98 9.16
N ARG A 374 22.37 -15.10 9.11
CA ARG A 374 22.71 -14.23 10.26
C ARG A 374 21.83 -12.99 10.36
N THR A 375 21.54 -12.33 9.25
CA THR A 375 20.85 -11.03 9.25
C THR A 375 19.36 -11.14 9.01
N GLN A 376 18.87 -12.30 8.52
CA GLN A 376 17.46 -12.53 8.14
C GLN A 376 16.96 -11.53 7.09
N VAL A 377 17.88 -10.94 6.30
CA VAL A 377 17.60 -9.99 5.22
C VAL A 377 18.14 -10.56 3.90
N PRO A 378 17.45 -10.40 2.75
CA PRO A 378 17.94 -10.82 1.44
C PRO A 378 18.98 -9.83 0.91
N VAL A 379 20.21 -9.93 1.42
CA VAL A 379 21.33 -9.01 1.16
C VAL A 379 21.59 -8.80 -0.34
N LYS A 380 21.52 -9.87 -1.15
CA LYS A 380 21.74 -9.81 -2.61
C LYS A 380 20.76 -8.84 -3.28
N SER A 381 19.47 -8.96 -2.96
CA SER A 381 18.41 -8.10 -3.48
C SER A 381 18.63 -6.66 -3.05
N THR A 382 18.93 -6.43 -1.76
CA THR A 382 19.19 -5.10 -1.22
C THR A 382 20.35 -4.40 -1.92
N VAL A 383 21.46 -5.10 -2.17
CA VAL A 383 22.64 -4.53 -2.84
C VAL A 383 22.36 -4.19 -4.30
N ILE A 384 21.70 -5.07 -5.05
CA ILE A 384 21.37 -4.81 -6.47
C ILE A 384 20.49 -3.58 -6.60
N ILE A 385 19.45 -3.47 -5.77
CA ILE A 385 18.51 -2.36 -5.83
C ILE A 385 19.16 -1.08 -5.30
N GLY A 386 19.98 -1.16 -4.25
CA GLY A 386 20.75 -0.03 -3.74
C GLY A 386 21.71 0.55 -4.78
N ILE A 387 22.37 -0.30 -5.57
CA ILE A 387 23.20 0.14 -6.71
C ILE A 387 22.35 0.80 -7.79
N LEU A 388 21.18 0.23 -8.12
CA LEU A 388 20.26 0.81 -9.10
C LEU A 388 19.73 2.18 -8.64
N ALA A 389 19.33 2.30 -7.38
CA ALA A 389 18.90 3.56 -6.79
C ALA A 389 20.04 4.58 -6.76
N ALA A 390 21.26 4.18 -6.41
CA ALA A 390 22.43 5.06 -6.43
C ALA A 390 22.72 5.58 -7.85
N ALA A 391 22.57 4.72 -8.87
CA ALA A 391 22.71 5.13 -10.27
C ALA A 391 21.62 6.12 -10.70
N LEU A 392 20.35 5.87 -10.34
CA LEU A 392 19.25 6.80 -10.64
C LEU A 392 19.43 8.15 -9.95
N ALA A 393 19.82 8.14 -8.66
CA ALA A 393 20.12 9.35 -7.91
C ALA A 393 21.31 10.12 -8.47
N PHE A 394 22.26 9.45 -9.14
CA PHE A 394 23.40 10.09 -9.79
C PHE A 394 22.99 10.85 -11.06
N PHE A 395 22.12 10.26 -11.90
CA PHE A 395 21.80 10.78 -13.24
C PHE A 395 20.51 11.62 -13.35
N MET A 396 19.52 11.45 -12.48
CA MET A 396 18.19 12.05 -12.67
C MET A 396 17.90 13.15 -11.66
N ASP A 397 17.09 14.16 -12.01
CA ASP A 397 16.73 15.23 -11.07
C ASP A 397 15.54 14.92 -10.17
N VAL A 398 15.47 15.61 -9.02
CA VAL A 398 14.44 15.40 -7.97
C VAL A 398 13.03 15.56 -8.51
N SER A 399 12.78 16.57 -9.36
CA SER A 399 11.44 16.85 -9.90
C SER A 399 10.95 15.74 -10.84
N GLN A 400 11.83 15.22 -11.69
CA GLN A 400 11.53 14.10 -12.59
C GLN A 400 11.26 12.82 -11.80
N LEU A 401 12.11 12.54 -10.81
CA LEU A 401 11.95 11.37 -9.93
C LEU A 401 10.64 11.47 -9.14
N ALA A 402 10.33 12.61 -8.53
CA ALA A 402 9.10 12.81 -7.75
C ALA A 402 7.83 12.63 -8.61
N GLY A 403 7.83 13.16 -9.84
CA GLY A 403 6.72 12.96 -10.77
C GLY A 403 6.49 11.49 -11.12
N MET A 404 7.56 10.74 -11.37
CA MET A 404 7.49 9.30 -11.66
C MET A 404 7.00 8.47 -10.47
N VAL A 405 7.44 8.81 -9.25
CA VAL A 405 7.01 8.13 -8.01
C VAL A 405 5.51 8.30 -7.80
N SER A 406 5.01 9.54 -7.86
CA SER A 406 3.58 9.81 -7.61
C SER A 406 2.66 9.03 -8.55
N VAL A 407 3.03 8.87 -9.83
CA VAL A 407 2.26 8.04 -10.77
C VAL A 407 2.25 6.57 -10.34
N GLY A 408 3.40 6.02 -9.94
CA GLY A 408 3.52 4.65 -9.42
C GLY A 408 2.66 4.41 -8.17
N THR A 409 2.74 5.32 -7.20
CA THR A 409 2.00 5.21 -5.94
C THR A 409 0.49 5.30 -6.14
N LEU A 410 0.03 6.20 -7.03
CA LEU A 410 -1.39 6.30 -7.35
C LEU A 410 -1.91 5.01 -8.00
N LEU A 411 -1.13 4.37 -8.87
CA LEU A 411 -1.46 3.04 -9.42
C LEU A 411 -1.52 1.98 -8.32
N ALA A 412 -0.59 1.98 -7.37
CA ALA A 412 -0.62 1.07 -6.23
C ALA A 412 -1.87 1.31 -5.36
N PHE A 413 -2.17 2.54 -4.99
CA PHE A 413 -3.29 2.85 -4.08
C PHE A 413 -4.64 2.59 -4.72
N THR A 414 -4.80 2.89 -6.01
CA THR A 414 -6.00 2.52 -6.76
C THR A 414 -6.16 1.01 -6.84
N SER A 415 -5.09 0.24 -7.05
CA SER A 415 -5.15 -1.23 -7.03
C SER A 415 -5.60 -1.79 -5.68
N VAL A 416 -5.18 -1.16 -4.57
CA VAL A 416 -5.58 -1.54 -3.20
C VAL A 416 -7.04 -1.19 -2.94
N ALA A 417 -7.49 -0.01 -3.36
CA ALA A 417 -8.90 0.38 -3.25
C ALA A 417 -9.82 -0.57 -4.05
N VAL A 418 -9.41 -0.93 -5.27
CA VAL A 418 -10.11 -1.94 -6.08
C VAL A 418 -10.08 -3.31 -5.39
N SER A 419 -8.97 -3.70 -4.79
CA SER A 419 -8.85 -4.96 -4.04
C SER A 419 -9.83 -5.02 -2.86
N VAL A 420 -10.04 -3.93 -2.12
CA VAL A 420 -11.07 -3.86 -1.08
C VAL A 420 -12.47 -4.08 -1.65
N LEU A 421 -12.81 -3.40 -2.77
CA LEU A 421 -14.11 -3.56 -3.42
C LEU A 421 -14.33 -5.00 -3.89
N VAL A 422 -13.34 -5.59 -4.54
CA VAL A 422 -13.39 -6.99 -4.98
C VAL A 422 -13.58 -7.91 -3.78
N LEU A 423 -12.84 -7.72 -2.70
CA LEU A 423 -12.94 -8.54 -1.51
C LEU A 423 -14.30 -8.42 -0.79
N ARG A 424 -14.97 -7.26 -0.89
CA ARG A 424 -16.30 -7.03 -0.28
C ARG A 424 -17.46 -7.60 -1.11
N TYR A 425 -17.40 -7.51 -2.44
CA TYR A 425 -18.52 -7.86 -3.30
C TYR A 425 -18.34 -9.16 -4.11
N VAL A 426 -17.10 -9.59 -4.32
CA VAL A 426 -16.75 -10.81 -5.05
C VAL A 426 -15.64 -11.54 -4.28
N PRO A 427 -15.93 -12.02 -3.05
CA PRO A 427 -14.93 -12.72 -2.26
C PRO A 427 -14.39 -13.92 -3.06
N PRO A 428 -13.06 -14.12 -3.12
CA PRO A 428 -12.50 -15.28 -3.78
C PRO A 428 -13.05 -16.56 -3.12
N ASN A 429 -13.44 -17.54 -3.94
CA ASN A 429 -14.09 -18.80 -3.53
C ASN A 429 -13.23 -19.67 -2.58
N GLU A 430 -12.02 -19.27 -2.23
CA GLU A 430 -10.98 -20.10 -1.62
C GLU A 430 -10.73 -19.84 -0.14
N VAL A 431 -11.59 -19.07 0.51
CA VAL A 431 -11.53 -18.93 1.95
C VAL A 431 -12.54 -19.95 2.53
N PRO A 432 -12.12 -20.99 3.27
CA PRO A 432 -13.04 -22.04 3.67
C PRO A 432 -14.11 -21.51 4.64
N LEU A 433 -15.31 -22.09 4.55
CA LEU A 433 -16.28 -22.07 5.63
C LEU A 433 -15.68 -22.73 6.89
N GLN A 434 -16.15 -22.26 8.04
CA GLN A 434 -15.78 -22.79 9.35
C GLN A 434 -15.99 -24.33 9.39
N PRO A 435 -15.04 -25.13 9.90
CA PRO A 435 -15.13 -26.61 9.88
C PRO A 435 -16.36 -27.17 10.62
N SER A 436 -16.97 -26.39 11.52
CA SER A 436 -18.21 -26.74 12.21
C SER A 436 -19.44 -26.83 11.28
N LEU A 437 -19.47 -26.05 10.18
CA LEU A 437 -20.53 -26.13 9.17
C LEU A 437 -20.28 -27.26 8.17
N GLN A 438 -19.02 -27.54 7.84
CA GLN A 438 -18.65 -28.66 6.98
C GLN A 438 -19.01 -30.01 7.62
N GLN A 439 -18.74 -30.17 8.92
CA GLN A 439 -19.15 -31.37 9.66
C GLN A 439 -20.67 -31.56 9.70
N LEU A 440 -21.45 -30.47 9.75
CA LEU A 440 -22.91 -30.52 9.73
C LEU A 440 -23.47 -30.93 8.35
N ILE A 441 -22.73 -30.64 7.28
CA ILE A 441 -23.07 -31.02 5.90
C ILE A 441 -22.68 -32.47 5.61
N ASP A 442 -21.55 -32.94 6.14
CA ASP A 442 -21.04 -34.29 5.89
C ASP A 442 -21.77 -35.37 6.74
N SER A 443 -22.36 -35.00 7.89
CA SER A 443 -22.86 -35.95 8.89
C SER A 443 -24.09 -36.82 8.55
N PRO A 444 -24.89 -36.60 7.48
CA PRO A 444 -25.86 -37.61 7.04
C PRO A 444 -25.49 -38.28 5.71
N SER A 445 -24.39 -37.89 5.06
CA SER A 445 -24.07 -38.37 3.70
C SER A 445 -23.21 -39.64 3.65
N LEU A 446 -22.63 -40.06 4.79
CA LEU A 446 -21.68 -41.18 4.86
C LEU A 446 -22.18 -42.43 5.59
N GLN A 447 -23.44 -42.49 6.04
CA GLN A 447 -24.01 -43.70 6.66
C GLN A 447 -24.91 -44.54 5.76
N PHE A 448 -25.01 -44.21 4.46
CA PHE A 448 -25.89 -44.90 3.53
C PHE A 448 -25.12 -45.55 2.36
N ASN A 449 -24.05 -46.30 2.63
CA ASN A 449 -23.53 -47.29 1.68
C ASN A 449 -22.50 -48.25 2.28
N SER A 450 -22.88 -48.99 3.32
CA SER A 450 -22.21 -50.24 3.69
C SER A 450 -23.12 -50.99 4.65
N ASP A 451 -24.01 -51.81 4.10
CA ASP A 451 -24.37 -53.13 4.62
C ASP A 451 -25.60 -53.63 3.87
N SER A 452 -25.34 -54.18 2.69
CA SER A 452 -26.25 -55.07 2.00
C SER A 452 -25.46 -56.29 1.56
N GLN A 453 -25.13 -57.19 2.49
CA GLN A 453 -25.04 -58.62 2.20
C GLN A 453 -24.88 -59.49 3.48
N GLU A 454 -25.73 -60.53 3.51
CA GLU A 454 -25.67 -61.78 4.29
C GLU A 454 -26.00 -61.76 5.80
N ILE A 455 -27.11 -62.44 6.17
CA ILE A 455 -27.11 -63.73 6.92
C ILE A 455 -28.57 -64.16 7.26
N VAL A 456 -28.94 -65.32 6.70
CA VAL A 456 -29.66 -66.50 7.26
C VAL A 456 -31.06 -66.38 7.92
N TYR A 457 -31.95 -67.27 7.47
CA TYR A 457 -33.27 -67.65 8.00
C TYR A 457 -33.29 -67.98 9.50
N GLN A 458 -34.23 -67.38 10.25
CA GLN A 458 -35.13 -68.12 11.16
C GLN A 458 -36.35 -67.30 11.60
N ASN A 459 -37.54 -67.85 11.37
CA ASN A 459 -38.79 -67.50 12.07
C ASN A 459 -38.94 -68.50 13.25
N PRO A 460 -39.77 -68.30 14.32
CA PRO A 460 -41.10 -67.68 14.23
C PRO A 460 -41.63 -66.88 15.45
N LYS A 461 -42.76 -66.19 15.20
CA LYS A 461 -43.91 -65.85 16.07
C LYS A 461 -44.06 -64.38 16.48
N GLY A 462 -45.23 -63.83 16.14
CA GLY A 462 -45.90 -62.80 16.95
C GLY A 462 -46.50 -61.63 16.16
N SER A 463 -47.80 -61.75 15.83
CA SER A 463 -48.87 -60.74 15.81
C SER A 463 -48.61 -59.23 15.58
N HIS A 464 -49.49 -58.64 14.75
CA HIS A 464 -49.74 -57.20 14.50
C HIS A 464 -48.64 -56.49 13.67
N SER A 465 -48.88 -55.59 12.71
CA SER A 465 -50.06 -54.86 12.22
C SER A 465 -49.70 -54.25 10.85
N ASN A 466 -50.60 -54.32 9.86
CA ASN A 466 -50.40 -53.84 8.48
C ASN A 466 -50.43 -52.29 8.32
N TYR A 467 -50.10 -51.53 9.37
CA TYR A 467 -50.20 -50.06 9.39
C TYR A 467 -48.84 -49.34 9.37
N ASP A 468 -47.71 -50.00 9.64
CA ASP A 468 -46.41 -49.32 9.76
C ASP A 468 -45.65 -49.14 8.44
N LEU A 469 -45.90 -49.96 7.41
CA LEU A 469 -45.11 -49.93 6.17
C LEU A 469 -45.42 -48.71 5.28
N SER A 470 -46.69 -48.29 5.23
CA SER A 470 -47.09 -47.08 4.48
C SER A 470 -46.58 -45.80 5.14
N GLN A 471 -46.49 -45.79 6.47
CA GLN A 471 -46.04 -44.63 7.23
C GLN A 471 -44.53 -44.44 7.10
N HIS A 472 -43.76 -45.53 7.15
CA HIS A 472 -42.31 -45.50 6.93
C HIS A 472 -41.93 -45.12 5.48
N LEU A 473 -42.72 -45.52 4.48
CA LEU A 473 -42.53 -45.10 3.08
C LEU A 473 -42.90 -43.63 2.85
N LEU A 474 -43.97 -43.12 3.48
CA LEU A 474 -44.35 -41.70 3.42
C LEU A 474 -43.30 -40.81 4.11
N ASP A 475 -42.70 -41.27 5.20
CA ASP A 475 -41.66 -40.54 5.93
C ASP A 475 -40.32 -40.53 5.17
N ASN A 476 -39.98 -41.63 4.49
CA ASN A 476 -38.79 -41.72 3.62
C ASN A 476 -38.93 -40.88 2.34
N ILE A 477 -40.15 -40.81 1.78
CA ILE A 477 -40.44 -39.94 0.63
C ILE A 477 -40.48 -38.47 1.08
N GLY A 478 -41.05 -38.16 2.24
CA GLY A 478 -41.09 -36.81 2.81
C GLY A 478 -39.71 -36.24 3.14
N THR A 479 -38.81 -37.06 3.70
CA THR A 479 -37.41 -36.69 3.98
C THR A 479 -36.58 -36.56 2.69
N SER A 480 -36.80 -37.43 1.69
CA SER A 480 -36.16 -37.33 0.37
C SER A 480 -36.60 -36.07 -0.40
N ILE A 481 -37.89 -35.74 -0.40
CA ILE A 481 -38.43 -34.51 -1.00
C ILE A 481 -37.93 -33.27 -0.25
N GLY A 482 -37.88 -33.32 1.09
CA GLY A 482 -37.32 -32.26 1.92
C GLY A 482 -35.85 -32.00 1.61
N CYS A 483 -35.04 -33.05 1.47
CA CYS A 483 -33.62 -32.96 1.11
C CYS A 483 -33.41 -32.46 -0.33
N MET A 484 -34.28 -32.87 -1.27
CA MET A 484 -34.26 -32.40 -2.65
C MET A 484 -34.68 -30.93 -2.76
N LEU A 485 -35.65 -30.46 -1.96
CA LEU A 485 -36.05 -29.06 -1.87
C LEU A 485 -34.97 -28.21 -1.20
N LEU A 486 -34.30 -28.71 -0.17
CA LEU A 486 -33.16 -28.04 0.46
C LEU A 486 -31.99 -27.91 -0.51
N ARG A 487 -31.67 -28.97 -1.26
CA ARG A 487 -30.67 -28.94 -2.34
C ARG A 487 -31.07 -27.99 -3.45
N LYS A 488 -32.34 -27.93 -3.83
CA LYS A 488 -32.85 -26.98 -4.85
C LYS A 488 -32.80 -25.53 -4.35
N HIS A 489 -33.13 -25.28 -3.09
CA HIS A 489 -33.00 -23.96 -2.46
C HIS A 489 -31.54 -23.53 -2.32
N MET A 490 -30.63 -24.43 -1.95
CA MET A 490 -29.19 -24.15 -1.89
C MET A 490 -28.62 -23.88 -3.29
N ALA A 491 -28.93 -24.70 -4.29
CA ALA A 491 -28.50 -24.48 -5.68
C ALA A 491 -29.08 -23.18 -6.28
N GLN A 492 -30.32 -22.84 -5.93
CA GLN A 492 -30.96 -21.59 -6.36
C GLN A 492 -30.38 -20.37 -5.62
N GLY A 493 -29.95 -20.54 -4.36
CA GLY A 493 -29.17 -19.56 -3.61
C GLY A 493 -27.80 -19.30 -4.22
N GLU A 494 -27.03 -20.35 -4.51
CA GLU A 494 -25.72 -20.28 -5.17
C GLU A 494 -25.82 -19.62 -6.56
N HIS A 495 -26.84 -19.96 -7.35
CA HIS A 495 -27.04 -19.35 -8.65
C HIS A 495 -27.33 -17.83 -8.54
N ASN A 496 -28.12 -17.42 -7.54
CA ASN A 496 -28.42 -16.02 -7.31
C ASN A 496 -27.20 -15.26 -6.77
N GLU A 497 -26.40 -15.87 -5.90
CA GLU A 497 -25.12 -15.34 -5.44
C GLU A 497 -24.12 -15.17 -6.59
N GLN A 498 -24.00 -16.16 -7.47
CA GLN A 498 -23.07 -16.09 -8.60
C GLN A 498 -23.50 -15.04 -9.63
N LYS A 499 -24.81 -14.86 -9.83
CA LYS A 499 -25.36 -13.76 -10.63
C LYS A 499 -25.09 -12.40 -9.99
N ARG A 500 -25.27 -12.26 -8.67
CA ARG A 500 -24.91 -11.05 -7.90
C ARG A 500 -23.42 -10.73 -7.99
N ARG A 501 -22.55 -11.73 -7.85
CA ARG A 501 -21.08 -11.58 -7.99
C ARG A 501 -20.68 -11.14 -9.39
N LYS A 502 -21.31 -11.69 -10.45
CA LYS A 502 -21.09 -11.22 -11.83
C LYS A 502 -21.51 -9.76 -12.02
N ILE A 503 -22.66 -9.37 -11.47
CA ILE A 503 -23.13 -7.98 -11.53
C ILE A 503 -22.17 -7.07 -10.77
N ALA A 504 -21.72 -7.45 -9.58
CA ALA A 504 -20.75 -6.68 -8.81
C ALA A 504 -19.40 -6.54 -9.53
N ALA A 505 -18.86 -7.63 -10.10
CA ALA A 505 -17.63 -7.60 -10.87
C ALA A 505 -17.73 -6.63 -12.07
N TRP A 506 -18.87 -6.64 -12.77
CA TRP A 506 -19.08 -5.69 -13.86
C TRP A 506 -19.12 -4.23 -13.39
N ASN A 507 -19.78 -3.96 -12.26
CA ASN A 507 -19.82 -2.62 -11.70
C ASN A 507 -18.44 -2.14 -11.21
N ILE A 508 -17.62 -3.02 -10.62
CA ILE A 508 -16.23 -2.68 -10.25
C ILE A 508 -15.41 -2.34 -11.49
N ALA A 509 -15.54 -3.11 -12.57
CA ALA A 509 -14.88 -2.79 -13.84
C ALA A 509 -15.37 -1.44 -14.41
N LEU A 510 -16.66 -1.16 -14.35
CA LEU A 510 -17.22 0.13 -14.77
C LEU A 510 -16.73 1.30 -13.90
N VAL A 511 -16.55 1.10 -12.59
CA VAL A 511 -15.91 2.09 -11.70
C VAL A 511 -14.49 2.39 -12.20
N CYS A 512 -13.70 1.36 -12.51
CA CYS A 512 -12.33 1.54 -13.00
C CYS A 512 -12.31 2.29 -14.35
N VAL A 513 -13.21 1.94 -15.27
CA VAL A 513 -13.36 2.61 -16.57
C VAL A 513 -13.80 4.06 -16.38
N GLY A 514 -14.77 4.32 -15.51
CA GLY A 514 -15.25 5.67 -15.20
C GLY A 514 -14.14 6.57 -14.65
N VAL A 515 -13.35 6.07 -13.70
CA VAL A 515 -12.18 6.79 -13.15
C VAL A 515 -11.12 7.01 -14.21
N PHE A 516 -10.80 6.01 -15.03
CA PHE A 516 -9.82 6.14 -16.11
C PHE A 516 -10.22 7.19 -17.15
N VAL A 517 -11.49 7.18 -17.59
CA VAL A 517 -12.03 8.17 -18.53
C VAL A 517 -12.00 9.56 -17.91
N LEU A 518 -12.41 9.70 -16.65
CA LEU A 518 -12.41 10.98 -15.93
C LEU A 518 -10.98 11.54 -15.78
N ALA A 519 -10.02 10.72 -15.35
CA ALA A 519 -8.63 11.12 -15.18
C ALA A 519 -7.96 11.47 -16.52
N SER A 520 -8.21 10.66 -17.56
CA SER A 520 -7.69 10.92 -18.91
C SER A 520 -8.27 12.21 -19.49
N ALA A 521 -9.57 12.46 -19.31
CA ALA A 521 -10.21 13.69 -19.74
C ALA A 521 -9.65 14.92 -18.99
N ALA A 522 -9.40 14.78 -17.69
CA ALA A 522 -8.81 15.86 -16.89
C ALA A 522 -7.35 16.17 -17.29
N SER A 523 -6.58 15.15 -17.67
CA SER A 523 -5.14 15.28 -17.96
C SER A 523 -4.82 15.83 -19.35
N VAL A 524 -5.73 15.72 -20.33
CA VAL A 524 -5.46 16.17 -21.71
C VAL A 524 -5.90 17.63 -21.89
N GLU A 525 -4.95 18.54 -21.81
CA GLU A 525 -5.18 19.98 -22.03
C GLU A 525 -5.29 20.34 -23.52
N ASN A 526 -4.83 19.46 -24.42
CA ASN A 526 -4.78 19.71 -25.87
C ASN A 526 -6.11 19.48 -26.62
N ILE A 527 -7.18 19.12 -25.90
CA ILE A 527 -8.50 18.82 -26.48
C ILE A 527 -9.43 20.03 -26.32
N PRO A 528 -10.33 20.32 -27.29
CA PRO A 528 -11.33 21.38 -27.15
C PRO A 528 -12.16 21.23 -25.88
N SER A 529 -12.37 22.36 -25.18
CA SER A 529 -13.02 22.42 -23.86
C SER A 529 -14.35 21.66 -23.79
N ILE A 530 -15.17 21.72 -24.85
CA ILE A 530 -16.45 21.00 -24.96
C ILE A 530 -16.24 19.48 -24.86
N LEU A 531 -15.28 18.93 -25.60
CA LEU A 531 -15.01 17.49 -25.58
C LEU A 531 -14.44 17.05 -24.23
N ARG A 532 -13.66 17.92 -23.57
CA ARG A 532 -13.17 17.68 -22.22
C ARG A 532 -14.33 17.60 -21.21
N PHE A 533 -15.24 18.56 -21.26
CA PHE A 533 -16.40 18.56 -20.37
C PHE A 533 -17.33 17.36 -20.62
N THR A 534 -17.57 16.98 -21.88
CA THR A 534 -18.40 15.81 -22.18
C THR A 534 -17.77 14.52 -21.69
N LEU A 535 -16.46 14.31 -21.92
CA LEU A 535 -15.74 13.14 -21.42
C LEU A 535 -15.71 13.10 -19.88
N CYS A 536 -15.49 14.24 -19.21
CA CYS A 536 -15.56 14.32 -17.75
C CYS A 536 -16.98 13.99 -17.23
N THR A 537 -18.01 14.47 -17.91
CA THR A 537 -19.40 14.23 -17.51
C THR A 537 -19.77 12.76 -17.71
N VAL A 538 -19.37 12.15 -18.82
CA VAL A 538 -19.59 10.73 -19.11
C VAL A 538 -18.82 9.84 -18.13
N GLY A 539 -17.53 10.11 -17.90
CA GLY A 539 -16.72 9.37 -16.93
C GLY A 539 -17.28 9.48 -15.51
N GLY A 540 -17.67 10.69 -15.09
CA GLY A 540 -18.30 10.95 -13.80
C GLY A 540 -19.66 10.26 -13.63
N ALA A 541 -20.49 10.26 -14.67
CA ALA A 541 -21.78 9.56 -14.66
C ALA A 541 -21.60 8.04 -14.55
N ILE A 542 -20.68 7.44 -15.33
CA ILE A 542 -20.37 6.01 -15.24
C ILE A 542 -19.89 5.64 -13.84
N PHE A 543 -18.98 6.46 -13.27
CA PHE A 543 -18.46 6.26 -11.92
C PHE A 543 -19.57 6.32 -10.87
N LEU A 544 -20.39 7.39 -10.87
CA LEU A 544 -21.47 7.57 -9.90
C LEU A 544 -22.54 6.49 -10.01
N CYS A 545 -23.00 6.17 -11.24
CA CYS A 545 -23.99 5.12 -11.45
C CYS A 545 -23.48 3.77 -10.94
N SER A 546 -22.22 3.43 -11.22
CA SER A 546 -21.63 2.15 -10.78
C SER A 546 -21.47 2.08 -9.26
N LEU A 547 -21.11 3.20 -8.61
CA LEU A 547 -21.06 3.28 -7.15
C LEU A 547 -22.43 3.17 -6.50
N ILE A 548 -23.46 3.82 -7.07
CA ILE A 548 -24.84 3.70 -6.58
C ILE A 548 -25.30 2.26 -6.66
N VAL A 549 -25.04 1.57 -7.77
CA VAL A 549 -25.39 0.15 -7.92
C VAL A 549 -24.63 -0.72 -6.92
N LEU A 550 -23.34 -0.46 -6.68
CA LEU A 550 -22.57 -1.15 -5.64
C LEU A 550 -23.11 -0.88 -4.23
N ALA A 551 -23.52 0.36 -3.92
CA ALA A 551 -24.10 0.72 -2.63
C ALA A 551 -25.48 0.05 -2.42
N CYS A 552 -26.27 -0.11 -3.48
CA CYS A 552 -27.56 -0.80 -3.44
C CYS A 552 -27.43 -2.34 -3.39
N LEU A 553 -26.30 -2.90 -3.84
CA LEU A 553 -26.04 -4.32 -3.68
C LEU A 553 -25.74 -4.62 -2.21
N ALA A 554 -26.60 -5.46 -1.59
CA ALA A 554 -26.35 -5.91 -0.22
C ALA A 554 -24.94 -6.52 -0.10
N GLN A 555 -24.16 -6.10 0.89
CA GLN A 555 -22.86 -6.69 1.16
C GLN A 555 -23.05 -8.17 1.52
N ASP A 556 -22.07 -9.01 1.16
CA ASP A 556 -22.09 -10.43 1.54
C ASP A 556 -21.92 -10.53 3.07
N ASN A 557 -23.05 -10.58 3.79
CA ASN A 557 -23.10 -10.71 5.26
C ASN A 557 -22.57 -12.07 5.77
N ALA A 558 -22.20 -12.98 4.88
CA ALA A 558 -21.86 -14.37 5.20
C ALA A 558 -20.57 -14.56 6.03
N ARG A 559 -19.89 -13.48 6.49
CA ARG A 559 -18.56 -13.58 7.13
C ARG A 559 -18.29 -12.63 8.29
N HIS A 560 -19.28 -12.34 9.12
CA HIS A 560 -19.04 -11.76 10.45
C HIS A 560 -18.14 -12.60 11.39
N SER A 561 -17.55 -13.71 10.93
CA SER A 561 -16.57 -14.52 11.66
C SER A 561 -15.15 -14.46 11.06
N PHE A 562 -14.81 -13.45 10.26
CA PHE A 562 -13.42 -13.19 9.85
C PHE A 562 -12.74 -12.22 10.80
N GLY A 563 -12.15 -12.78 11.86
CA GLY A 563 -11.43 -12.05 12.89
C GLY A 563 -12.39 -11.31 13.82
N HIS A 564 -12.16 -11.40 15.13
CA HIS A 564 -12.81 -10.49 16.07
C HIS A 564 -12.70 -9.07 15.51
N SER A 565 -13.84 -8.39 15.41
CA SER A 565 -13.94 -6.96 15.15
C SER A 565 -12.84 -6.23 15.92
N GLY A 566 -11.77 -5.85 15.20
CA GLY A 566 -10.84 -4.86 15.69
C GLY A 566 -11.68 -3.61 15.93
N GLY A 567 -11.79 -3.20 17.19
CA GLY A 567 -12.77 -2.25 17.70
C GLY A 567 -12.66 -0.80 17.19
N MET A 568 -12.12 -0.57 15.99
CA MET A 568 -12.04 0.76 15.39
C MET A 568 -13.42 1.30 14.98
N PHE A 569 -14.35 0.42 14.58
CA PHE A 569 -15.71 0.81 14.14
C PHE A 569 -16.74 0.96 15.28
N LYS A 570 -16.32 0.83 16.54
CA LYS A 570 -17.21 1.02 17.71
C LYS A 570 -16.98 2.36 18.45
N LEU A 571 -16.10 3.21 17.93
CA LEU A 571 -15.65 4.43 18.61
C LEU A 571 -15.78 5.72 17.78
N MET A 572 -16.55 5.67 16.69
CA MET A 572 -17.05 6.84 15.97
C MET A 572 -18.57 6.74 15.93
#